data_AF-A0A818ME15-F1
#
_entry.id   AF-A0A818ME15-F1
#
_cell.length_a   1.000
_cell.length_b   1.000
_cell.length_c   1.000
_cell.angle_alpha   90.00
_cell.angle_beta   90.00
_cell.angle_gamma   90.00
#
_symmetry.space_group_name_H-M   'P 1'
#
loop_
_entity.id
_entity.type
_entity.pdbx_description
1 polymer ?
#
loop_
_entity_poly.entity_id
_entity_poly.type
_entity_poly.pdbx_seq_one_letter_code
_entity_poly.pdbx_strand_id
1 'polypeptide(L)'
;MIPSILVGNVTIQFFVSLLQPPVPIWISSLPPGHKMRPAGYYIMEDIVAVDGGGRSAFRKVLNQRYESSPIFQCLVYEMTVFWATGALVFIGVSVAFAFGTSLNFAFGATLIWFPVWGLLGFLPTVLWVQRRLSQETDSFRLKQNQIST
;
A
#
# COMPACT_ATOMS: atom_id res chain seq x y z
N MET A 1 9.65 10.12 18.65
CA MET A 1 10.31 8.81 18.42
C MET A 1 9.32 7.66 18.16
N ILE A 2 8.14 7.61 18.80
CA ILE A 2 7.17 6.52 18.59
C ILE A 2 6.63 6.42 17.13
N PRO A 3 6.24 7.52 16.45
CA PRO A 3 5.74 7.41 15.07
C PRO A 3 6.81 6.96 14.07
N SER A 4 8.06 7.40 14.27
CA SER A 4 9.18 7.09 13.38
C SER A 4 9.55 5.61 13.40
N ILE A 5 9.42 4.93 14.54
CA ILE A 5 9.65 3.48 14.64
C ILE A 5 8.56 2.71 13.87
N LEU A 6 7.30 3.12 14.02
CA LEU A 6 6.18 2.51 13.28
C LEU A 6 6.38 2.67 11.77
N VAL A 7 6.62 3.90 11.30
CA VAL A 7 6.84 4.17 9.88
C VAL A 7 8.09 3.45 9.37
N GLY A 8 9.16 3.39 10.16
CA GLY A 8 10.38 2.67 9.80
C GLY A 8 10.16 1.17 9.55
N ASN A 9 9.41 0.48 10.42
CA ASN A 9 9.09 -0.93 10.23
C ASN A 9 8.23 -1.17 8.98
N VAL A 10 7.21 -0.34 8.79
CA VAL A 10 6.34 -0.41 7.61
C VAL A 10 7.14 -0.15 6.33
N THR A 11 8.08 0.79 6.37
CA THR A 11 8.95 1.09 5.22
C THR A 11 9.71 -0.15 4.76
N ILE A 12 10.32 -0.90 5.69
CA ILE A 12 11.05 -2.13 5.37
C ILE A 12 10.13 -3.13 4.67
N GLN A 13 8.91 -3.34 5.19
CA GLN A 13 7.95 -4.26 4.58
C GLN A 13 7.58 -3.85 3.15
N PHE A 14 7.38 -2.55 2.90
CA PHE A 14 7.09 -2.02 1.58
C PHE A 14 8.24 -2.30 0.62
N PHE A 15 9.48 -1.98 0.98
CA PHE A 15 10.64 -2.23 0.13
C PHE A 15 10.86 -3.72 -0.14
N VAL A 16 10.74 -4.59 0.87
CA VAL A 16 10.85 -6.03 0.69
C VAL A 16 9.76 -6.55 -0.26
N SER A 17 8.52 -6.08 -0.09
CA SER A 17 7.40 -6.49 -0.95
C SER A 17 7.55 -6.06 -2.41
N LEU A 18 8.26 -4.95 -2.67
CA LEU A 18 8.55 -4.48 -4.04
C LEU A 18 9.53 -5.41 -4.77
N LEU A 19 10.40 -6.11 -4.06
CA LEU A 19 11.29 -7.12 -4.63
C LEU A 19 10.57 -8.44 -4.97
N GLN A 20 9.33 -8.60 -4.49
CA GLN A 20 8.49 -9.79 -4.69
C GLN A 20 9.22 -11.12 -4.47
N PRO A 21 9.97 -11.29 -3.34
CA PRO A 21 10.65 -12.55 -3.08
C PRO A 21 9.65 -13.71 -2.95
N PRO A 22 10.06 -14.96 -3.23
CA PRO A 22 9.21 -16.11 -2.95
C PRO A 22 8.91 -16.18 -1.46
N VAL A 23 7.64 -16.35 -1.09
CA VAL A 23 7.25 -16.42 0.32
C VAL A 23 7.74 -17.73 0.93
N PRO A 24 8.50 -17.71 2.05
CA PRO A 24 9.10 -18.91 2.62
C PRO A 24 8.10 -19.78 3.39
N ILE A 25 7.04 -19.15 3.89
CA ILE A 25 5.94 -19.77 4.65
C ILE A 25 4.61 -19.23 4.12
N TRP A 26 3.51 -19.79 4.62
CA TRP A 26 2.19 -19.25 4.34
C TRP A 26 2.09 -17.81 4.84
N ILE A 27 1.88 -16.87 3.92
CA ILE A 27 1.67 -15.46 4.25
C ILE A 27 0.30 -15.08 3.72
N SER A 28 -0.65 -14.94 4.66
CA SER A 28 -2.06 -14.69 4.37
C SER A 28 -2.64 -15.71 3.38
N SER A 29 -3.26 -15.25 2.29
CA SER A 29 -3.86 -16.09 1.24
C SER A 29 -2.84 -16.73 0.29
N LEU A 30 -1.52 -16.54 0.48
CA LEU A 30 -0.47 -17.07 -0.40
C LEU A 30 0.19 -18.34 0.17
N PRO A 31 0.27 -19.42 -0.63
CA PRO A 31 1.04 -20.60 -0.27
C PRO A 31 2.56 -20.37 -0.41
N PRO A 32 3.39 -21.15 0.30
CA PRO A 32 4.85 -21.12 0.18
C PRO A 32 5.32 -21.21 -1.28
N GLY A 33 6.37 -20.47 -1.62
CA GLY A 33 6.96 -20.43 -2.97
C GLY A 33 6.27 -19.50 -3.96
N HIS A 34 5.11 -18.92 -3.63
CA HIS A 34 4.51 -17.87 -4.47
C HIS A 34 5.28 -16.57 -4.36
N LYS A 35 5.27 -15.77 -5.44
CA LYS A 35 5.82 -14.40 -5.39
C LYS A 35 5.02 -13.58 -4.38
N MET A 36 5.74 -12.94 -3.46
CA MET A 36 5.13 -12.03 -2.50
C MET A 36 4.40 -10.91 -3.25
N ARG A 37 3.18 -10.61 -2.80
CA ARG A 37 2.42 -9.48 -3.35
C ARG A 37 2.93 -8.16 -2.78
N PRO A 38 2.77 -7.03 -3.50
CA PRO A 38 3.16 -5.74 -2.97
C PRO A 38 2.41 -5.43 -1.66
N ALA A 39 3.05 -4.73 -0.72
CA ALA A 39 2.53 -4.52 0.64
C ALA A 39 1.13 -3.91 0.68
N GLY A 40 0.79 -3.07 -0.31
CA GLY A 40 -0.56 -2.51 -0.44
C GLY A 40 -1.66 -3.57 -0.55
N TYR A 41 -1.36 -4.77 -1.08
CA TYR A 41 -2.30 -5.89 -1.13
C TYR A 41 -2.68 -6.35 0.29
N TYR A 42 -1.69 -6.62 1.14
CA TYR A 42 -1.91 -7.14 2.48
C TYR A 42 -2.60 -6.11 3.38
N ILE A 43 -2.24 -4.83 3.24
CA ILE A 43 -2.90 -3.75 3.99
C ILE A 43 -4.40 -3.70 3.65
N MET A 44 -4.74 -3.76 2.36
CA MET A 44 -6.14 -3.77 1.94
C MET A 44 -6.85 -5.03 2.44
N GLU A 45 -6.20 -6.19 2.34
CA GLU A 45 -6.72 -7.46 2.81
C GLU A 45 -7.05 -7.42 4.30
N ASP A 46 -6.13 -6.94 5.13
CA ASP A 46 -6.28 -6.92 6.58
C ASP A 46 -7.26 -5.87 7.06
N ILE A 47 -7.18 -4.62 6.55
CA ILE A 47 -8.11 -3.55 6.93
C ILE A 47 -9.54 -3.98 6.59
N VAL A 48 -9.81 -4.48 5.38
CA VAL A 48 -11.19 -4.82 5.00
C VAL A 48 -11.65 -6.14 5.64
N ALA A 49 -10.75 -7.10 5.86
CA ALA A 49 -11.12 -8.34 6.54
C ALA A 49 -11.45 -8.10 8.03
N VAL A 50 -10.74 -7.20 8.70
CA VAL A 50 -10.90 -6.89 10.13
C VAL A 50 -11.95 -5.80 10.33
N ASP A 51 -11.72 -4.60 9.81
CA ASP A 51 -12.56 -3.43 10.04
C ASP A 51 -13.81 -3.45 9.14
N GLY A 52 -13.68 -3.96 7.92
CA GLY A 52 -14.79 -4.10 6.97
C GLY A 52 -15.67 -5.32 7.19
N GLY A 53 -15.34 -6.20 8.16
CA GLY A 53 -16.11 -7.42 8.46
C GLY A 53 -16.13 -8.46 7.33
N GLY A 54 -15.31 -8.30 6.28
CA GLY A 54 -15.29 -9.16 5.10
C GLY A 54 -14.73 -10.56 5.33
N ARG A 55 -13.93 -10.74 6.39
CA ARG A 55 -13.35 -12.03 6.84
C ARG A 55 -12.76 -12.83 5.67
N SER A 56 -12.88 -14.16 5.68
CA SER A 56 -12.30 -15.05 4.68
C SER A 56 -12.94 -14.94 3.28
N ALA A 57 -14.20 -14.51 3.19
CA ALA A 57 -14.89 -14.35 1.90
C ALA A 57 -14.26 -13.22 1.08
N PHE A 58 -13.99 -12.08 1.73
CA PHE A 58 -13.32 -10.95 1.09
C PHE A 58 -11.92 -11.33 0.59
N ARG A 59 -11.14 -12.05 1.39
CA ARG A 59 -9.79 -12.49 0.99
C ARG A 59 -9.80 -13.30 -0.30
N LYS A 60 -10.76 -14.23 -0.45
CA LYS A 60 -10.93 -15.03 -1.67
C LYS A 60 -11.27 -14.18 -2.89
N VAL A 61 -12.20 -13.24 -2.76
CA VAL A 61 -12.63 -12.35 -3.85
C VAL A 61 -11.51 -11.40 -4.25
N LEU A 62 -10.81 -10.82 -3.27
CA LEU A 62 -9.66 -9.94 -3.50
C LEU A 62 -8.54 -10.70 -4.22
N ASN A 63 -8.25 -11.93 -3.79
CA ASN A 63 -7.28 -12.80 -4.44
C ASN A 63 -7.66 -13.08 -5.90
N GLN A 64 -8.91 -13.45 -6.15
CA GLN A 64 -9.40 -13.69 -7.51
C GLN A 64 -9.31 -12.44 -8.40
N ARG A 65 -9.67 -11.27 -7.88
CA ARG A 65 -9.53 -10.00 -8.62
C ARG A 65 -8.08 -9.67 -8.92
N TYR A 66 -7.19 -9.88 -7.96
CA TYR A 66 -5.77 -9.63 -8.16
C TYR A 66 -5.20 -10.53 -9.26
N GLU A 67 -5.56 -11.82 -9.29
CA GLU A 67 -5.11 -12.72 -10.35
C GLU A 67 -5.76 -12.44 -11.71
N SER A 68 -6.99 -11.91 -11.75
CA SER A 68 -7.72 -11.69 -13.01
C SER A 68 -7.46 -10.35 -13.70
N SER A 69 -6.96 -9.34 -12.97
CA SER A 69 -6.84 -7.97 -13.47
C SER A 69 -5.39 -7.45 -13.39
N PRO A 70 -4.65 -7.44 -14.51
CA PRO A 70 -3.31 -6.85 -14.58
C PRO A 70 -3.30 -5.35 -14.22
N ILE A 71 -4.39 -4.63 -14.51
CA ILE A 71 -4.53 -3.21 -14.16
C ILE A 71 -4.60 -3.07 -12.63
N PHE A 72 -5.33 -3.95 -11.95
CA PHE A 72 -5.40 -3.96 -10.49
C PHE A 72 -4.05 -4.35 -9.86
N GLN A 73 -3.34 -5.33 -10.43
CA GLN A 73 -1.98 -5.69 -9.97
C GLN A 73 -1.03 -4.48 -10.06
N CYS A 74 -1.06 -3.78 -11.20
CA CYS A 74 -0.25 -2.60 -11.43
C CYS A 74 -0.62 -1.45 -10.49
N LEU A 75 -1.91 -1.21 -10.26
CA LEU A 75 -2.38 -0.23 -9.28
C LEU A 75 -1.83 -0.53 -7.88
N VAL A 76 -1.94 -1.77 -7.40
CA VAL A 76 -1.45 -2.14 -6.07
C VAL A 76 0.08 -1.97 -5.96
N TYR A 77 0.82 -2.28 -7.03
CA TYR A 77 2.25 -2.04 -7.11
C TYR A 77 2.59 -0.54 -7.08
N GLU A 78 1.94 0.27 -7.92
CA GLU A 78 2.09 1.73 -7.97
C GLU A 78 1.83 2.37 -6.59
N MET A 79 0.75 1.96 -5.91
CA MET A 79 0.44 2.44 -4.57
C MET A 79 1.52 2.04 -3.57
N THR A 80 2.06 0.82 -3.66
CA THR A 80 3.16 0.39 -2.81
C THR A 80 4.41 1.24 -3.04
N VAL A 81 4.77 1.52 -4.30
CA VAL A 81 5.92 2.39 -4.64
C VAL A 81 5.71 3.82 -4.12
N PHE A 82 4.52 4.38 -4.33
CA PHE A 82 4.18 5.74 -3.90
C PHE A 82 4.35 5.89 -2.39
N TRP A 83 3.75 4.99 -1.61
CA TRP A 83 3.82 5.05 -0.15
C TRP A 83 5.18 4.64 0.40
N ALA A 84 5.94 3.75 -0.26
CA ALA A 84 7.33 3.45 0.09
C ALA A 84 8.22 4.69 -0.05
N THR A 85 8.08 5.41 -1.17
CA THR A 85 8.78 6.67 -1.44
C THR A 85 8.38 7.74 -0.43
N GLY A 86 7.07 7.85 -0.16
CA GLY A 86 6.55 8.74 0.87
C GLY A 86 7.15 8.45 2.25
N ALA A 87 7.31 7.19 2.62
CA ALA A 87 7.88 6.81 3.89
C ALA A 87 9.38 7.16 4.00
N LEU A 88 10.16 7.07 2.92
CA LEU A 88 11.54 7.58 2.89
C LEU A 88 11.59 9.09 3.13
N VAL A 89 10.69 9.86 2.51
CA VAL A 89 10.59 11.31 2.74
C VAL A 89 10.24 11.59 4.20
N PHE A 90 9.30 10.83 4.78
CA PHE A 90 8.93 10.96 6.19
C PHE A 90 10.12 10.74 7.12
N ILE A 91 10.88 9.67 6.89
CA ILE A 91 12.07 9.34 7.67
C ILE A 91 13.15 10.42 7.51
N GLY A 92 13.43 10.86 6.28
CA GLY A 92 14.42 11.90 6.01
C GLY A 92 14.13 13.22 6.72
N VAL A 93 12.88 13.68 6.69
CA VAL A 93 12.45 14.88 7.41
C VAL A 93 12.53 14.68 8.93
N SER A 94 12.12 13.52 9.43
CA SER A 94 12.21 13.20 10.87
C SER A 94 13.66 13.20 11.37
N VAL A 95 14.59 12.67 10.56
CA VAL A 95 16.03 12.70 10.83
C VAL A 95 16.55 14.15 10.83
N ALA A 96 16.13 14.97 9.87
CA ALA A 96 16.50 16.38 9.83
C ALA A 96 16.06 17.14 11.09
N PHE A 97 14.86 16.89 11.62
CA PHE A 97 14.44 17.45 12.90
C PHE A 97 15.30 16.97 14.07
N ALA A 98 15.59 15.66 14.12
CA ALA A 98 16.34 15.06 15.21
C ALA A 98 17.79 15.61 15.31
N PHE A 99 18.45 15.86 14.18
CA PHE A 99 19.83 16.36 14.16
C PHE A 99 19.94 17.89 14.05
N GLY A 100 18.90 18.56 13.55
CA GLY A 100 18.94 20.01 13.30
C GLY A 100 18.37 20.89 14.41
N THR A 101 17.75 20.32 15.45
CA THR A 101 17.00 21.09 16.45
C THR A 101 17.14 20.53 17.87
N SER A 102 16.62 21.24 18.87
CA SER A 102 16.58 20.74 20.26
C SER A 102 15.59 19.57 20.39
N LEU A 103 15.85 18.65 21.33
CA LEU A 103 15.05 17.45 21.54
C LEU A 103 13.54 17.72 21.67
N ASN A 104 13.18 18.75 22.46
CA ASN A 104 11.78 19.12 22.70
C ASN A 104 11.09 19.57 21.41
N PHE A 105 11.80 20.37 20.59
CA PHE A 105 11.27 20.81 19.31
C PHE A 105 11.16 19.64 18.33
N ALA A 106 12.23 18.84 18.19
CA ALA A 106 12.26 17.68 17.31
C ALA A 106 11.11 16.70 17.60
N PHE A 107 10.82 16.47 18.87
CA PHE A 107 9.72 15.63 19.30
C PHE A 107 8.36 16.20 18.86
N GLY A 108 8.08 17.48 19.14
CA GLY A 108 6.83 18.13 18.75
C GLY A 108 6.67 18.21 17.23
N ALA A 109 7.72 18.60 16.51
CA ALA A 109 7.73 18.69 15.06
C ALA A 109 7.44 17.33 14.39
N THR A 110 8.05 16.24 14.90
CA THR A 110 7.80 14.88 14.36
C THR A 110 6.36 14.44 14.59
N LEU A 111 5.74 14.80 15.72
CA LEU A 111 4.34 14.48 16.00
C LEU A 111 3.38 15.20 15.05
N ILE A 112 3.64 16.47 14.73
CA ILE A 112 2.84 17.25 13.76
C ILE A 112 3.10 16.76 12.34
N TRP A 113 4.33 16.38 12.03
CA TRP A 113 4.72 15.92 10.71
C TRP A 113 4.00 14.65 10.27
N PHE A 114 3.71 13.74 11.22
CA PHE A 114 2.99 12.48 10.93
C PHE A 114 1.62 12.67 10.25
N PRO A 115 0.65 13.42 10.83
CA PRO A 115 -0.62 13.67 10.16
C PRO A 115 -0.47 14.53 8.90
N VAL A 116 0.47 15.48 8.86
CA VAL A 116 0.71 16.31 7.66
C VAL A 116 1.13 15.43 6.47
N TRP A 117 2.14 14.56 6.68
CA TRP A 117 2.58 13.61 5.68
C TRP A 117 1.46 12.69 5.20
N GLY A 118 0.64 12.17 6.13
CA GLY A 118 -0.50 11.32 5.80
C GLY A 118 -1.54 12.03 4.93
N LEU A 119 -1.88 13.28 5.28
CA LEU A 119 -2.82 14.10 4.49
C LEU A 119 -2.28 14.44 3.11
N LEU A 120 -0.99 14.73 2.99
CA LEU A 120 -0.33 14.98 1.70
C LEU A 120 -0.37 13.75 0.79
N GLY A 121 -0.22 12.54 1.36
CA GLY A 121 -0.32 11.29 0.60
C GLY A 121 -1.76 10.86 0.28
N PHE A 122 -2.73 11.25 1.11
CA PHE A 122 -4.13 10.82 1.01
C PHE A 122 -4.79 11.30 -0.29
N LEU A 123 -4.78 12.60 -0.57
CA LEU A 123 -5.47 13.15 -1.74
C LEU A 123 -4.95 12.58 -3.08
N PRO A 124 -3.62 12.53 -3.34
CA PRO A 124 -3.09 11.89 -4.55
C PRO A 124 -3.50 10.42 -4.66
N THR A 125 -3.46 9.67 -3.55
CA THR A 125 -3.84 8.26 -3.52
C THR A 125 -5.27 8.06 -3.98
N VAL A 126 -6.23 8.82 -3.42
CA VAL A 126 -7.66 8.69 -3.76
C VAL A 126 -7.87 8.95 -5.25
N LEU A 127 -7.31 10.05 -5.77
CA LEU A 127 -7.47 10.43 -7.18
C LEU A 127 -6.83 9.40 -8.13
N TRP A 128 -5.64 8.89 -7.78
CA TRP A 128 -4.93 7.89 -8.58
C TRP A 128 -5.72 6.59 -8.62
N VAL A 129 -6.13 6.08 -7.46
CA VAL A 129 -6.93 4.84 -7.35
C VAL A 129 -8.21 4.97 -8.17
N GLN A 130 -8.97 6.05 -8.02
CA GLN A 130 -10.20 6.27 -8.78
C GLN A 130 -9.96 6.24 -10.29
N ARG A 131 -8.90 6.89 -10.77
CA ARG A 131 -8.53 6.87 -12.19
C ARG A 131 -8.21 5.46 -12.69
N ARG A 132 -7.41 4.68 -11.95
CA ARG A 132 -7.03 3.32 -12.36
C ARG A 132 -8.20 2.35 -12.31
N LEU A 133 -9.11 2.51 -11.35
CA LEU A 133 -10.35 1.73 -11.28
C LEU A 133 -11.32 2.06 -12.42
N SER A 134 -11.39 3.33 -12.85
CA SER A 134 -12.13 3.69 -14.07
C SER A 134 -11.55 2.99 -15.30
N GLN A 135 -10.23 3.03 -15.47
CA GLN A 135 -9.55 2.34 -16.57
C GLN A 135 -9.79 0.83 -16.57
N GLU A 136 -9.77 0.21 -15.38
CA GLU A 136 -10.08 -1.20 -15.22
C GLU A 136 -11.52 -1.50 -15.69
N THR A 137 -12.48 -0.69 -15.27
CA THR A 137 -13.90 -0.84 -15.64
C THR A 137 -14.11 -0.69 -17.14
N ASP A 138 -13.49 0.31 -17.76
CA ASP A 138 -13.58 0.55 -19.20
C ASP A 138 -12.96 -0.61 -19.99
N SER A 139 -11.85 -1.17 -19.51
CA SER A 139 -11.22 -2.34 -20.15
C SER A 139 -12.13 -3.58 -20.14
N PHE A 140 -12.89 -3.79 -19.07
CA PHE A 140 -13.84 -4.90 -18.98
C PHE A 140 -15.05 -4.68 -19.90
N ARG A 141 -15.57 -3.45 -19.99
CA ARG A 141 -16.65 -3.10 -20.92
C ARG A 141 -16.27 -3.37 -22.38
N LEU A 142 -15.06 -2.99 -22.77
CA LEU A 142 -14.57 -3.22 -24.14
C LEU A 142 -14.47 -4.71 -24.47
N LYS A 143 -13.93 -5.53 -23.55
CA LYS A 143 -13.87 -6.99 -23.71
C LYS A 143 -15.26 -7.60 -23.82
N GLN A 144 -16.23 -7.12 -23.04
CA GLN A 144 -17.61 -7.62 -23.11
C GLN A 144 -18.27 -7.31 -24.46
N ASN A 145 -18.11 -6.08 -24.96
CA ASN A 145 -18.65 -5.69 -26.26
C ASN A 145 -18.08 -6.53 -27.41
N GLN A 146 -16.79 -6.87 -27.36
CA GLN A 146 -16.16 -7.74 -28.35
C GLN A 146 -16.71 -9.17 -28.35
N ILE A 147 -17.16 -9.69 -27.20
CA ILE A 147 -17.73 -11.04 -27.10
C ILE A 147 -19.17 -11.09 -27.62
N SER A 148 -19.89 -9.96 -27.60
CA SER A 148 -21.27 -9.85 -28.07
C SER A 148 -21.43 -9.55 -29.58
N THR A 149 -20.33 -9.37 -30.31
CA THR A 149 -20.32 -9.13 -31.78
C THR A 149 -19.80 -10.37 -32.50
#